data_AF-A0A534AP11-F1
#
_entry.id   AF-A0A534AP11-F1
#
_cell.length_a   1.000
_cell.length_b   1.000
_cell.length_c   1.000
_cell.angle_alpha   90.00
_cell.angle_beta   90.00
_cell.angle_gamma   90.00
#
_symmetry.space_group_name_H-M   'P 1'
#
loop_
_entity.id
_entity.type
_entity.pdbx_description
1 polymer ?
#
loop_
_entity_poly.entity_id
_entity_poly.type
_entity_poly.pdbx_seq_one_letter_code
_entity_poly.pdbx_strand_id
1 'polypeptide(L)'
;MSLSPYGLLELPLWGYALVTFVTIQTMFLGVTLYLHRDQSHGGLILHPSLRHVFRFWLWFSSGAITKEWVAVHRRHHAHADQPGDPHSPVVFGLRRVLFEGYELYSVAANDAQTLKNYGRGTPQDWLERRLYSAYPHHGIVVFVAAHLVLFGVPGILMIAVHLVAQPFFAGGVINGLGHAVGYRSFEMPSTATNLVPWALLLGGEE
;
A
#
# COMPACT_ATOMS: atom_id res chain seq x y z
N MET A 1 -7.07 -34.86 11.41
CA MET A 1 -5.67 -34.44 11.55
C MET A 1 -5.64 -33.25 12.48
N SER A 2 -4.96 -33.34 13.63
CA SER A 2 -4.71 -32.17 14.48
C SER A 2 -3.70 -31.28 13.77
N LEU A 3 -4.04 -30.00 13.55
CA LEU A 3 -3.09 -29.02 13.04
C LEU A 3 -1.97 -28.85 14.07
N SER A 4 -0.72 -28.96 13.63
CA SER A 4 0.46 -28.59 14.43
C SER A 4 0.35 -27.11 14.83
N PRO A 5 0.86 -26.69 16.01
CA PRO A 5 0.97 -25.27 16.34
C PRO A 5 1.81 -24.48 15.31
N TYR A 6 2.52 -25.14 14.41
CA TYR A 6 3.29 -24.55 13.31
C TYR A 6 2.56 -24.57 11.95
N GLY A 7 1.29 -24.97 11.93
CA GLY A 7 0.47 -24.99 10.71
C GLY A 7 0.77 -26.19 9.80
N LEU A 8 0.44 -26.03 8.51
CA LEU A 8 0.69 -27.04 7.48
C LEU A 8 2.14 -27.03 6.94
N LEU A 9 2.85 -25.90 7.08
CA LEU A 9 4.19 -25.67 6.58
C LEU A 9 5.14 -25.35 7.73
N GLU A 10 5.79 -26.38 8.26
CA GLU A 10 6.81 -26.20 9.29
C GLU A 10 8.13 -25.76 8.65
N LEU A 11 8.50 -24.51 8.86
CA LEU A 11 9.73 -23.92 8.32
C LEU A 11 10.75 -23.67 9.44
N PRO A 12 12.05 -23.66 9.12
CA PRO A 12 13.04 -23.04 10.00
C PRO A 12 12.76 -21.54 10.12
N LEU A 13 13.27 -20.88 11.17
CA LEU A 13 13.02 -19.46 11.45
C LEU A 13 13.29 -18.54 10.25
N TRP A 14 14.39 -18.78 9.53
CA TRP A 14 14.74 -18.02 8.33
C TRP A 14 13.73 -18.21 7.19
N GLY A 15 13.05 -19.35 7.12
CA GLY A 15 12.02 -19.63 6.13
C GLY A 15 10.77 -18.77 6.35
N TYR A 16 10.29 -18.65 7.59
CA TYR A 16 9.19 -17.72 7.92
C TYR A 16 9.57 -16.27 7.61
N ALA A 17 10.80 -15.86 7.94
CA ALA A 17 11.30 -14.52 7.64
C ALA A 17 11.35 -14.26 6.12
N LEU A 18 11.85 -15.22 5.34
CA LEU A 18 11.90 -15.12 3.88
C LEU A 18 10.50 -15.02 3.26
N VAL A 19 9.56 -15.85 3.68
CA VAL A 19 8.17 -15.78 3.20
C VAL A 19 7.55 -14.42 3.55
N THR A 20 7.73 -13.94 4.77
CA THR A 20 7.25 -12.62 5.20
C THR A 20 7.86 -11.51 4.34
N PHE A 21 9.16 -11.56 4.11
CA PHE A 21 9.84 -10.60 3.23
C PHE A 21 9.27 -10.63 1.81
N VAL A 22 9.15 -11.80 1.19
CA VAL A 22 8.62 -11.94 -0.19
C VAL A 22 7.18 -11.43 -0.28
N THR A 23 6.32 -11.73 0.70
CA THR A 23 4.93 -11.23 0.69
C THR A 23 4.86 -9.71 0.79
N ILE A 24 5.69 -9.09 1.64
CA ILE A 24 5.79 -7.64 1.78
C ILE A 24 6.35 -7.01 0.50
N GLN A 25 7.40 -7.57 -0.08
CA GLN A 25 7.96 -7.08 -1.34
C GLN A 25 6.93 -7.16 -2.48
N THR A 26 6.17 -8.25 -2.55
CA THR A 26 5.12 -8.40 -3.57
C THR A 26 4.03 -7.33 -3.40
N MET A 27 3.66 -7.01 -2.16
CA MET A 27 2.73 -5.91 -1.86
C MET A 27 3.30 -4.57 -2.33
N PHE A 28 4.54 -4.22 -1.98
CA PHE A 28 5.14 -2.96 -2.42
C PHE A 28 5.32 -2.89 -3.93
N LEU A 29 5.71 -3.98 -4.60
CA LEU A 29 5.74 -4.03 -6.07
C LEU A 29 4.37 -3.77 -6.69
N GLY A 30 3.29 -4.26 -6.06
CA GLY A 30 1.93 -3.93 -6.47
C GLY A 30 1.58 -2.45 -6.28
N VAL A 31 1.97 -1.86 -5.16
CA VAL A 31 1.78 -0.42 -4.93
C VAL A 31 2.55 0.39 -5.98
N THR A 32 3.85 0.13 -6.14
CA THR A 32 4.75 0.84 -7.07
C THR A 32 4.34 0.66 -8.53
N LEU A 33 4.28 -0.58 -9.03
CA LEU A 33 4.12 -0.84 -10.46
C LEU A 33 2.67 -0.66 -10.89
N TYR A 34 1.72 -1.15 -10.10
CA TYR A 34 0.30 -1.14 -10.46
C TYR A 34 -0.43 0.10 -9.97
N LEU A 35 -0.49 0.38 -8.66
CA LEU A 35 -1.29 1.50 -8.16
C LEU A 35 -0.67 2.87 -8.52
N HIS A 36 0.64 3.02 -8.34
CA HIS A 36 1.34 4.28 -8.54
C HIS A 36 1.62 4.53 -10.03
N ARG A 37 2.49 3.72 -10.65
CA ARG A 37 3.01 4.01 -12.00
C ARG A 37 1.99 3.73 -13.10
N ASP A 38 1.25 2.62 -13.03
CA ASP A 38 0.26 2.26 -14.05
C ASP A 38 -1.08 2.97 -13.85
N GLN A 39 -1.72 2.79 -12.70
CA GLN A 39 -3.10 3.28 -12.49
C GLN A 39 -3.18 4.77 -12.17
N SER A 40 -2.19 5.34 -11.47
CA SER A 40 -2.24 6.76 -11.09
C SER A 40 -1.66 7.68 -12.16
N HIS A 41 -0.44 7.37 -12.63
CA HIS A 41 0.35 8.29 -13.47
C HIS A 41 0.47 7.88 -14.94
N GLY A 42 0.19 6.63 -15.30
CA GLY A 42 0.39 6.14 -16.67
C GLY A 42 1.86 6.13 -17.12
N GLY A 43 2.82 6.16 -16.17
CA GLY A 43 4.26 6.08 -16.43
C GLY A 43 4.72 4.66 -16.79
N LEU A 44 3.86 3.67 -16.61
CA LEU A 44 4.03 2.27 -17.01
C LEU A 44 2.69 1.75 -17.52
N ILE A 45 2.69 0.91 -18.56
CA ILE A 45 1.49 0.19 -19.00
C ILE A 45 1.71 -1.30 -18.77
N LEU A 46 1.06 -1.84 -17.73
CA LEU A 46 1.14 -3.26 -17.40
C LEU A 46 0.24 -4.10 -18.30
N HIS A 47 0.72 -5.31 -18.62
CA HIS A 47 -0.11 -6.32 -19.27
C HIS A 47 -1.35 -6.63 -18.40
N PRO A 48 -2.56 -6.86 -18.97
CA PRO A 48 -3.79 -7.04 -18.20
C PRO A 48 -3.73 -8.14 -17.13
N SER A 49 -3.02 -9.24 -17.38
CA SER A 49 -2.85 -10.29 -16.37
C SER A 49 -2.00 -9.83 -15.18
N LEU A 50 -0.94 -9.04 -15.39
CA LEU A 50 -0.15 -8.48 -14.30
C LEU A 50 -0.95 -7.46 -13.50
N ARG A 51 -1.74 -6.60 -14.16
CA ARG A 51 -2.68 -5.69 -13.47
C ARG A 51 -3.60 -6.47 -12.55
N HIS A 52 -4.15 -7.60 -13.02
CA HIS A 52 -5.03 -8.41 -12.20
C HIS A 52 -4.31 -9.06 -11.02
N VAL A 53 -3.11 -9.63 -11.24
CA VAL A 53 -2.30 -10.25 -10.18
C VAL A 53 -2.01 -9.25 -9.07
N PHE A 54 -1.53 -8.05 -9.41
CA PHE A 54 -1.26 -7.02 -8.39
C PHE A 54 -2.54 -6.52 -7.73
N ARG A 55 -3.61 -6.28 -8.49
CA ARG A 55 -4.90 -5.87 -7.93
C ARG A 55 -5.43 -6.87 -6.93
N PHE A 56 -5.43 -8.16 -7.28
CA PHE A 56 -5.83 -9.23 -6.38
C PHE A 56 -4.93 -9.28 -5.15
N TRP A 57 -3.61 -9.26 -5.34
CA TRP A 57 -2.65 -9.37 -4.25
C TRP A 57 -2.83 -8.24 -3.23
N LEU A 58 -3.02 -7.00 -3.67
CA LEU A 58 -3.21 -5.85 -2.79
C LEU A 58 -4.55 -5.90 -2.03
N TRP A 59 -5.63 -6.29 -2.71
CA TRP A 59 -6.91 -6.52 -2.03
C TRP A 59 -6.77 -7.64 -0.99
N PHE A 60 -6.10 -8.73 -1.35
CA PHE A 60 -5.87 -9.89 -0.48
C PHE A 60 -5.00 -9.53 0.72
N SER A 61 -3.84 -8.90 0.53
CA SER A 61 -2.82 -8.75 1.57
C SER A 61 -2.97 -7.48 2.40
N SER A 62 -3.63 -6.44 1.88
CA SER A 62 -3.82 -5.17 2.59
C SER A 62 -5.22 -4.56 2.50
N GLY A 63 -6.15 -5.19 1.77
CA GLY A 63 -7.52 -4.67 1.61
C GLY A 63 -7.61 -3.45 0.71
N ALA A 64 -6.55 -3.12 -0.04
CA ALA A 64 -6.51 -1.90 -0.83
C ALA A 64 -7.48 -1.97 -2.02
N ILE A 65 -8.29 -0.93 -2.18
CA ILE A 65 -9.18 -0.74 -3.33
C ILE A 65 -8.51 0.21 -4.32
N THR A 66 -8.44 -0.21 -5.59
CA THR A 66 -7.70 0.53 -6.63
C THR A 66 -8.20 1.97 -6.75
N LYS A 67 -9.52 2.16 -6.78
CA LYS A 67 -10.12 3.49 -6.95
C LYS A 67 -9.81 4.43 -5.78
N GLU A 68 -9.86 3.92 -4.56
CA GLU A 68 -9.59 4.69 -3.35
C GLU A 68 -8.14 5.16 -3.35
N TRP A 69 -7.20 4.22 -3.50
CA TRP A 69 -5.79 4.53 -3.45
C TRP A 69 -5.39 5.52 -4.55
N VAL A 70 -5.80 5.28 -5.80
CA VAL A 70 -5.50 6.17 -6.93
C VAL A 70 -6.11 7.56 -6.72
N ALA A 71 -7.31 7.65 -6.16
CA ALA A 71 -7.95 8.94 -5.90
C ALA A 71 -7.21 9.74 -4.82
N VAL A 72 -6.86 9.10 -3.71
CA VAL A 72 -6.10 9.74 -2.63
C VAL A 72 -4.72 10.17 -3.12
N HIS A 73 -4.02 9.30 -3.84
CA HIS A 73 -2.68 9.57 -4.38
C HIS A 73 -2.66 10.73 -5.38
N ARG A 74 -3.60 10.74 -6.33
CA ARG A 74 -3.72 11.85 -7.30
C ARG A 74 -4.14 13.15 -6.62
N ARG A 75 -4.97 13.09 -5.57
CA ARG A 75 -5.34 14.27 -4.79
C ARG A 75 -4.12 14.85 -4.07
N HIS A 76 -3.27 14.00 -3.49
CA HIS A 76 -1.99 14.40 -2.92
C HIS A 76 -1.12 15.11 -3.95
N HIS A 77 -0.86 14.51 -5.11
CA HIS A 77 -0.06 15.18 -6.16
C HIS A 77 -0.66 16.52 -6.63
N ALA A 78 -1.99 16.61 -6.73
CA ALA A 78 -2.66 17.85 -7.16
C ALA A 78 -2.56 19.00 -6.14
N HIS A 79 -2.39 18.68 -4.85
CA HIS A 79 -2.35 19.65 -3.76
C HIS A 79 -1.08 19.49 -2.90
N ALA A 80 -0.01 18.95 -3.46
CA ALA A 80 1.15 18.51 -2.69
C ALA A 80 1.64 19.63 -1.77
N ASP A 81 1.68 19.35 -0.47
CA ASP A 81 2.12 20.28 0.57
C ASP A 81 1.31 21.58 0.71
N GLN A 82 0.08 21.57 0.20
CA GLN A 82 -0.89 22.67 0.30
C GLN A 82 -2.18 22.21 0.98
N PRO A 83 -3.01 23.15 1.49
CA PRO A 83 -4.34 22.83 1.96
C PRO A 83 -5.13 22.04 0.89
N GLY A 84 -5.59 20.85 1.25
CA GLY A 84 -6.25 19.93 0.32
C GLY A 84 -5.49 18.62 0.12
N ASP A 85 -4.19 18.58 0.38
CA ASP A 85 -3.40 17.36 0.47
C ASP A 85 -3.94 16.45 1.58
N PRO A 86 -4.26 15.17 1.32
CA PRO A 86 -4.81 14.26 2.32
C PRO A 86 -3.81 13.84 3.41
N HIS A 87 -2.50 13.96 3.18
CA HIS A 87 -1.48 13.45 4.10
C HIS A 87 -0.15 14.24 4.08
N SER A 88 -0.18 15.54 3.76
CA SER A 88 1.02 16.36 3.82
C SER A 88 1.52 16.56 5.27
N PRO A 89 2.80 16.28 5.56
CA PRO A 89 3.40 16.62 6.85
C PRO A 89 3.57 18.13 7.04
N VAL A 90 3.52 18.94 5.98
CA VAL A 90 3.53 20.41 6.06
C VAL A 90 2.19 20.92 6.61
N VAL A 91 1.08 20.30 6.20
CA VAL A 91 -0.27 20.70 6.62
C VAL A 91 -0.64 20.11 7.99
N PHE A 92 -0.35 18.83 8.21
CA PHE A 92 -0.79 18.08 9.39
C PHE A 92 0.29 17.91 10.47
N GLY A 93 1.54 18.22 10.15
CA GLY A 93 2.70 17.93 10.98
C GLY A 93 3.21 16.50 10.81
N LEU A 94 4.53 16.33 10.80
CA LEU A 94 5.19 15.04 10.59
C LEU A 94 4.71 13.95 11.55
N ARG A 95 4.59 14.25 12.86
CA ARG A 95 4.13 13.26 13.86
C ARG A 95 2.77 12.68 13.48
N ARG A 96 1.84 13.51 13.01
CA ARG A 96 0.50 13.05 12.66
C ARG A 96 0.55 12.15 11.44
N VAL A 97 1.29 12.52 10.40
CA VAL A 97 1.44 11.69 9.20
C VAL A 97 2.13 10.34 9.51
N LEU A 98 3.13 10.34 10.38
CA LEU A 98 3.85 9.13 10.79
C LEU A 98 2.98 8.11 11.54
N PHE A 99 2.12 8.58 12.46
CA PHE A 99 1.37 7.70 13.37
C PHE A 99 -0.11 7.56 13.04
N GLU A 100 -0.69 8.51 12.30
CA GLU A 100 -2.12 8.54 11.93
C GLU A 100 -2.30 8.49 10.39
N GLY A 101 -1.29 8.03 9.65
CA GLY A 101 -1.31 8.02 8.19
C GLY A 101 -2.44 7.17 7.59
N TYR A 102 -2.82 6.07 8.25
CA TYR A 102 -3.95 5.24 7.84
C TYR A 102 -5.29 5.95 8.05
N GLU A 103 -5.45 6.68 9.15
CA GLU A 103 -6.63 7.45 9.49
C GLU A 103 -6.82 8.61 8.51
N LEU A 104 -5.74 9.33 8.21
CA LEU A 104 -5.72 10.39 7.18
C LEU A 104 -6.11 9.83 5.80
N TYR A 105 -5.51 8.69 5.41
CA TYR A 105 -5.89 7.98 4.19
C TYR A 105 -7.38 7.59 4.20
N SER A 106 -7.86 7.01 5.30
CA SER A 106 -9.24 6.53 5.42
C SER A 106 -10.25 7.67 5.29
N VAL A 107 -9.98 8.84 5.87
CA VAL A 107 -10.83 10.03 5.71
C VAL A 107 -10.90 10.44 4.24
N ALA A 108 -9.77 10.48 3.54
CA ALA A 108 -9.74 10.87 2.12
C ALA A 108 -10.35 9.82 1.19
N ALA A 109 -10.17 8.53 1.49
CA ALA A 109 -10.73 7.41 0.73
C ALA A 109 -12.26 7.34 0.84
N ASN A 110 -12.82 7.73 1.99
CA ASN A 110 -14.27 7.78 2.22
C ASN A 110 -14.95 9.06 1.68
N ASP A 111 -14.18 10.03 1.16
CA ASP A 111 -14.75 11.24 0.56
C ASP A 111 -15.20 10.97 -0.89
N ALA A 112 -16.52 10.93 -1.10
CA ALA A 112 -17.14 10.72 -2.41
C ALA A 112 -16.68 11.74 -3.46
N GLN A 113 -16.38 12.98 -3.06
CA GLN A 113 -15.90 14.01 -3.98
C GLN A 113 -14.47 13.71 -4.44
N THR A 114 -13.60 13.26 -3.52
CA THR A 114 -12.26 12.75 -3.85
C THR A 114 -12.34 11.59 -4.84
N LEU A 115 -13.17 10.58 -4.56
CA LEU A 115 -13.33 9.42 -5.44
C LEU A 115 -13.86 9.79 -6.83
N LYS A 116 -14.76 10.78 -6.92
CA LYS A 116 -15.34 11.25 -8.18
C LYS A 116 -14.34 12.06 -9.02
N ASN A 117 -13.54 12.91 -8.37
CA ASN A 117 -12.64 13.82 -9.05
C ASN A 117 -11.33 13.15 -9.46
N TYR A 118 -10.79 12.29 -8.59
CA TYR A 118 -9.44 11.74 -8.76
C TYR A 118 -9.42 10.24 -9.09
N GLY A 119 -10.51 9.49 -8.82
CA GLY A 119 -10.59 8.04 -9.05
C GLY A 119 -10.93 7.60 -10.49
N ARG A 120 -10.88 8.50 -11.48
CA ARG A 120 -11.26 8.21 -12.87
C ARG A 120 -10.27 7.25 -13.54
N GLY A 121 -10.74 6.48 -14.52
CA GLY A 121 -9.89 5.55 -15.30
C GLY A 121 -9.45 4.29 -14.54
N THR A 122 -9.91 4.10 -13.31
CA THR A 122 -9.67 2.88 -12.53
C THR A 122 -10.65 1.77 -12.94
N PRO A 123 -10.33 0.49 -12.65
CA PRO A 123 -11.16 -0.63 -13.08
C PRO A 123 -12.58 -0.51 -12.52
N GLN A 124 -13.56 -0.95 -13.30
CA GLN A 124 -14.96 -1.06 -12.87
C GLN A 124 -15.61 -2.34 -13.43
N ASP A 125 -14.80 -3.37 -13.64
CA ASP A 125 -15.27 -4.67 -14.10
C ASP A 125 -16.08 -5.41 -13.02
N TRP A 126 -16.58 -6.60 -13.39
CA TRP A 126 -17.42 -7.41 -12.51
C TRP A 126 -16.74 -7.74 -11.18
N LEU A 127 -15.45 -8.10 -11.20
CA LEU A 127 -14.70 -8.44 -9.98
C LEU A 127 -14.56 -7.23 -9.08
N GLU A 128 -14.25 -6.06 -9.67
CA GLU A 128 -14.19 -4.83 -8.90
C GLU A 128 -15.51 -4.55 -8.19
N ARG A 129 -16.63 -4.61 -8.92
CA ARG A 129 -17.95 -4.24 -8.38
C ARG A 129 -18.57 -5.26 -7.44
N ARG A 130 -18.24 -6.55 -7.60
CA ARG A 130 -18.91 -7.66 -6.88
C ARG A 130 -18.03 -8.35 -5.85
N LEU A 131 -16.72 -8.17 -5.93
CA LEU A 131 -15.78 -8.79 -4.99
C LEU A 131 -14.94 -7.72 -4.30
N TYR A 132 -14.09 -7.00 -5.03
CA TYR A 132 -13.07 -6.15 -4.42
C TYR A 132 -13.68 -4.96 -3.68
N SER A 133 -14.36 -4.06 -4.38
CA SER A 133 -15.01 -2.89 -3.77
C SER A 133 -16.22 -3.26 -2.91
N ALA A 134 -16.89 -4.38 -3.19
CA ALA A 134 -18.05 -4.81 -2.39
C ALA A 134 -17.63 -5.39 -1.02
N TYR A 135 -16.43 -5.99 -0.94
CA TYR A 135 -15.95 -6.69 0.23
C TYR A 135 -14.47 -6.37 0.51
N PRO A 136 -14.13 -5.11 0.82
CA PRO A 136 -12.72 -4.66 0.98
C PRO A 136 -11.98 -5.43 2.08
N HIS A 137 -12.65 -5.80 3.17
CA HIS A 137 -12.03 -6.52 4.28
C HIS A 137 -11.92 -8.04 4.07
N HIS A 138 -12.62 -8.61 3.08
CA HIS A 138 -12.60 -10.07 2.91
C HIS A 138 -11.23 -10.57 2.45
N GLY A 139 -10.50 -9.78 1.65
CA GLY A 139 -9.14 -10.11 1.27
C GLY A 139 -8.25 -10.33 2.49
N ILE A 140 -8.24 -9.35 3.41
CA ILE A 140 -7.47 -9.42 4.66
C ILE A 140 -7.90 -10.63 5.51
N VAL A 141 -9.21 -10.90 5.63
CA VAL A 141 -9.70 -12.06 6.38
C VAL A 141 -9.17 -13.37 5.78
N VAL A 142 -9.20 -13.51 4.45
CA VAL A 142 -8.68 -14.69 3.75
C VAL A 142 -7.15 -14.76 3.90
N PHE A 143 -6.44 -13.63 3.86
CA PHE A 143 -4.99 -13.57 4.08
C PHE A 143 -4.60 -14.02 5.48
N VAL A 144 -5.29 -13.52 6.51
CA VAL A 144 -5.11 -13.93 7.91
C VAL A 144 -5.41 -15.42 8.07
N ALA A 145 -6.55 -15.89 7.57
CA ALA A 145 -6.92 -17.29 7.66
C ALA A 145 -5.89 -18.20 6.96
N ALA A 146 -5.43 -17.82 5.76
CA ALA A 146 -4.40 -18.55 5.04
C ALA A 146 -3.08 -18.62 5.83
N HIS A 147 -2.63 -17.52 6.43
CA HIS A 147 -1.41 -17.51 7.24
C HIS A 147 -1.53 -18.36 8.51
N LEU A 148 -2.66 -18.31 9.20
CA LEU A 148 -2.89 -19.13 10.39
C LEU A 148 -2.97 -20.62 10.05
N VAL A 149 -3.58 -20.99 8.93
CA VAL A 149 -3.64 -22.39 8.47
C VAL A 149 -2.27 -22.87 8.01
N LEU A 150 -1.55 -22.08 7.21
CA LEU A 150 -0.27 -22.48 6.64
C LEU A 150 0.86 -22.47 7.67
N PHE A 151 0.92 -21.50 8.58
CA PHE A 151 2.08 -21.26 9.44
C PHE A 151 1.77 -21.27 10.93
N GLY A 152 0.52 -21.50 11.34
CA GLY A 152 0.13 -21.61 12.75
C GLY A 152 0.48 -20.37 13.59
N VAL A 153 1.08 -20.59 14.76
CA VAL A 153 1.49 -19.55 15.72
C VAL A 153 2.50 -18.56 15.11
N PRO A 154 3.58 -18.99 14.42
CA PRO A 154 4.43 -18.07 13.65
C PRO A 154 3.65 -17.14 12.71
N GLY A 155 2.57 -17.65 12.10
CA GLY A 155 1.71 -16.88 11.21
C GLY A 155 1.17 -15.59 11.83
N ILE A 156 0.91 -15.56 13.14
CA ILE A 156 0.45 -14.35 13.86
C ILE A 156 1.48 -13.21 13.72
N LEU A 157 2.76 -13.51 13.94
CA LEU A 157 3.82 -12.52 13.81
C LEU A 157 4.01 -12.09 12.36
N MET A 158 3.95 -13.04 11.42
CA MET A 158 4.06 -12.75 9.98
C MET A 158 2.96 -11.78 9.53
N ILE A 159 1.71 -12.01 9.95
CA ILE A 159 0.57 -11.12 9.68
C ILE A 159 0.82 -9.73 10.27
N ALA A 160 1.21 -9.66 11.55
CA ALA A 160 1.42 -8.37 12.23
C ALA A 160 2.50 -7.53 11.52
N VAL A 161 3.64 -8.16 11.18
CA VAL A 161 4.72 -7.48 10.44
C VAL A 161 4.25 -7.04 9.05
N HIS A 162 3.49 -7.88 8.33
CA HIS A 162 2.97 -7.55 7.01
C HIS A 162 2.00 -6.35 7.04
N LEU A 163 1.01 -6.38 7.93
CA LEU A 163 -0.02 -5.34 8.02
C LEU A 163 0.56 -4.00 8.49
N VAL A 164 1.58 -4.00 9.36
CA VAL A 164 2.27 -2.78 9.79
C VAL A 164 3.18 -2.21 8.71
N ALA A 165 3.74 -3.05 7.83
CA ALA A 165 4.70 -2.61 6.81
C ALA A 165 4.11 -1.53 5.90
N GLN A 166 2.88 -1.69 5.40
CA GLN A 166 2.29 -0.71 4.47
C GLN A 166 2.14 0.71 5.08
N PRO A 167 1.43 0.92 6.21
CA PRO A 167 1.30 2.26 6.80
C PRO A 167 2.64 2.83 7.26
N PHE A 168 3.55 1.98 7.79
CA PHE A 168 4.87 2.42 8.23
C PHE A 168 5.72 2.96 7.06
N PHE A 169 5.85 2.22 5.96
CA PHE A 169 6.69 2.66 4.85
C PHE A 169 5.97 3.68 3.95
N ALA A 170 4.70 3.47 3.59
CA ALA A 170 4.00 4.39 2.70
C ALA A 170 3.64 5.70 3.40
N GLY A 171 2.98 5.62 4.56
CA GLY A 171 2.60 6.81 5.34
C GLY A 171 3.80 7.41 6.05
N GLY A 172 4.56 6.59 6.77
CA GLY A 172 5.65 7.08 7.59
C GLY A 172 6.89 7.51 6.79
N VAL A 173 7.43 6.61 5.98
CA VAL A 173 8.71 6.84 5.28
C VAL A 173 8.50 7.70 4.03
N ILE A 174 7.69 7.26 3.07
CA ILE A 174 7.52 7.94 1.79
C ILE A 174 6.81 9.29 1.98
N ASN A 175 5.60 9.31 2.54
CA ASN A 175 4.82 10.55 2.67
C ASN A 175 5.32 11.43 3.83
N GLY A 176 5.70 10.83 4.96
CA GLY A 176 6.18 11.56 6.12
C GLY A 176 7.60 12.07 5.95
N LEU A 177 8.58 11.16 5.95
CA LEU A 177 10.00 11.54 5.86
C LEU A 177 10.34 12.14 4.50
N GLY A 178 9.84 11.57 3.40
CA GLY A 178 10.11 12.05 2.04
C GLY A 178 9.68 13.50 1.78
N HIS A 179 8.76 14.05 2.57
CA HIS A 179 8.34 15.46 2.49
C HIS A 179 8.91 16.35 3.62
N ALA A 180 9.74 15.79 4.49
CA ALA A 180 10.29 16.50 5.66
C ALA A 180 11.83 16.59 5.65
N VAL A 181 12.52 15.53 5.22
CA VAL A 181 13.98 15.41 5.31
C VAL A 181 14.52 14.63 4.12
N GLY A 182 15.63 15.08 3.55
CA GLY A 182 16.29 14.39 2.45
C GLY A 182 17.04 15.35 1.53
N TYR A 183 17.46 14.85 0.38
CA TYR A 183 18.12 15.67 -0.65
C TYR A 183 17.25 15.80 -1.89
N ARG A 184 17.59 16.73 -2.79
CA ARG A 184 16.89 16.91 -4.07
C ARG A 184 17.87 16.85 -5.23
N SER A 185 17.47 16.09 -6.24
CA SER A 185 18.18 16.05 -7.53
C SER A 185 17.60 17.03 -8.55
N PHE A 186 16.35 17.48 -8.34
CA PHE A 186 15.61 18.34 -9.27
C PHE A 186 14.84 19.42 -8.51
N GLU A 187 14.62 20.57 -9.15
CA GLU A 187 13.75 21.62 -8.63
C GLU A 187 12.28 21.28 -8.88
N MET A 188 11.48 21.32 -7.84
CA MET A 188 10.05 21.00 -7.86
C MET A 188 9.31 21.92 -6.86
N PRO A 189 8.04 22.24 -7.11
CA PRO A 189 7.26 23.13 -6.25
C PRO A 189 6.83 22.51 -4.90
N SER A 190 6.92 21.18 -4.73
CA SER A 190 6.57 20.47 -3.49
C SER A 190 7.74 20.41 -2.49
N THR A 191 7.48 19.88 -1.28
CA THR A 191 8.53 19.62 -0.29
C THR A 191 9.25 18.28 -0.47
N ALA A 192 8.83 17.45 -1.43
CA ALA A 192 9.40 16.13 -1.72
C ALA A 192 10.94 16.11 -1.84
N THR A 193 11.53 15.04 -1.33
CA THR A 193 12.98 14.78 -1.25
C THR A 193 13.24 13.28 -1.42
N ASN A 194 14.44 12.95 -1.88
CA ASN A 194 14.95 11.58 -1.87
C ASN A 194 15.55 11.28 -0.49
N LEU A 195 15.28 10.09 0.05
CA LEU A 195 15.78 9.67 1.35
C LEU A 195 17.18 9.05 1.29
N VAL A 196 17.38 8.05 0.43
CA VAL A 196 18.70 7.45 0.19
C VAL A 196 18.94 7.28 -1.32
N PRO A 197 20.22 7.22 -1.77
CA PRO A 197 20.54 7.29 -3.20
C PRO A 197 20.36 5.98 -3.98
N TRP A 198 19.99 4.88 -3.32
CA TRP A 198 20.03 3.56 -3.94
C TRP A 198 18.64 2.98 -4.29
N ALA A 199 17.54 3.47 -3.72
CA ALA A 199 16.18 3.07 -4.10
C ALA A 199 15.94 1.54 -4.09
N LEU A 200 16.67 0.81 -3.24
CA LEU A 200 16.71 -0.67 -3.24
C LEU A 200 15.47 -1.29 -2.59
N LEU A 201 14.79 -0.55 -1.73
CA LEU A 201 13.59 -1.00 -1.01
C LEU A 201 12.37 -0.26 -1.54
N LEU A 202 11.18 -0.82 -1.31
CA LEU A 202 9.88 -0.21 -1.69
C LEU A 202 9.69 -0.01 -3.21
N GLY A 203 10.38 -0.78 -4.05
CA GLY A 203 10.27 -0.66 -5.51
C GLY A 203 10.83 0.66 -6.08
N GLY A 204 11.62 1.38 -5.28
CA GLY A 204 12.21 2.67 -5.65
C GLY A 204 11.22 3.82 -5.68
N GLU A 205 10.39 3.91 -4.63
CA GLU A 205 9.35 4.93 -4.43
C GLU A 205 9.80 6.10 -3.54
N GLU A 206 11.05 6.06 -3.05
CA GLU A 206 11.64 7.09 -2.18
C GLU A 206 12.26 8.27 -2.93
#